data_AF-A0A2K3JKE8-F1
#
_entry.id   AF-A0A2K3JKE8-F1
#
_cell.length_a   1.000
_cell.length_b   1.000
_cell.length_c   1.000
_cell.angle_alpha   90.00
_cell.angle_beta   90.00
_cell.angle_gamma   90.00
#
_symmetry.space_group_name_H-M   'P 1'
#
loop_
_entity.id
_entity.type
_entity.pdbx_description
1 polymer ?
#
loop_
_entity_poly.entity_id
_entity_poly.type
_entity_poly.pdbx_seq_one_letter_code
_entity_poly.pdbx_strand_id
1 'polypeptide(L)'
;MEEVEEEEDPKTPHMEESEENEDPKTPHMDESEENEDPKTSHMEESEEDEDPKTLQEIESCEQNADGKVLIRPCGSGWAPSSVPAAAIKHAIQSHFQGPFYRWSATPEDVREYWWKLFGDKVTWDPRDHGLIRKTFQTRGAKRLSDMLSKLRTKGTRPHWICEEAWKGLIDHWEGEAFKKISTQNKTNRASGKGGAVHTTGRKAHVDVALSMARELGRPLDPDELFLATHKKKSGTWVDNRSQTTY
;
A
#
# COMPACT_ATOMS: atom_id res chain seq x y z
N MET A 1 -43.99 -29.88 -60.67
CA MET A 1 -42.92 -29.72 -59.67
C MET A 1 -41.66 -29.62 -60.49
N GLU A 2 -41.01 -28.49 -60.70
CA GLU A 2 -41.05 -27.18 -60.03
C GLU A 2 -40.34 -26.21 -61.00
N GLU A 3 -40.77 -24.96 -61.01
CA GLU A 3 -40.27 -23.88 -61.88
C GLU A 3 -38.81 -23.52 -61.56
N VAL A 4 -38.05 -23.11 -62.58
CA VAL A 4 -36.89 -22.22 -62.39
C VAL A 4 -36.94 -21.16 -63.49
N GLU A 5 -37.54 -20.03 -63.14
CA GLU A 5 -37.43 -18.72 -63.81
C GLU A 5 -36.01 -18.14 -63.61
N GLU A 6 -35.42 -17.60 -64.69
CA GLU A 6 -34.99 -16.18 -64.88
C GLU A 6 -33.77 -15.71 -64.06
N GLU A 7 -32.88 -14.80 -64.46
CA GLU A 7 -32.66 -13.99 -65.66
C GLU A 7 -31.25 -13.34 -65.56
N GLU A 8 -30.77 -12.90 -66.72
CA GLU A 8 -29.83 -11.81 -67.08
C GLU A 8 -28.97 -11.03 -66.02
N ASP A 9 -27.67 -10.93 -66.36
CA ASP A 9 -26.76 -9.77 -66.12
C ASP A 9 -27.15 -8.58 -67.05
N PRO A 10 -26.77 -7.29 -66.86
CA PRO A 10 -25.56 -6.78 -66.16
C PRO A 10 -25.73 -5.39 -65.46
N LYS A 11 -24.61 -4.86 -64.92
CA LYS A 11 -24.15 -3.44 -64.94
C LYS A 11 -23.82 -2.84 -63.56
N THR A 12 -22.53 -2.62 -63.36
CA THR A 12 -21.95 -1.79 -62.30
C THR A 12 -22.34 -0.32 -62.42
N PRO A 13 -22.63 0.34 -61.29
CA PRO A 13 -22.33 1.75 -61.08
C PRO A 13 -21.30 1.95 -59.95
N HIS A 14 -20.42 2.90 -60.19
CA HIS A 14 -19.40 3.42 -59.29
C HIS A 14 -20.05 4.37 -58.26
N MET A 15 -19.78 4.20 -56.96
CA MET A 15 -19.96 5.22 -55.94
C MET A 15 -18.86 5.10 -54.86
N GLU A 16 -18.27 6.26 -54.56
CA GLU A 16 -17.36 6.51 -53.44
C GLU A 16 -18.05 6.23 -52.11
N GLU A 17 -17.34 5.61 -51.16
CA GLU A 17 -17.75 5.64 -49.76
C GLU A 17 -16.53 5.99 -48.89
N SER A 18 -16.74 7.08 -48.16
CA SER A 18 -15.95 7.71 -47.11
C SER A 18 -15.64 6.74 -45.97
N GLU A 19 -14.35 6.53 -45.66
CA GLU A 19 -13.97 5.97 -44.37
C GLU A 19 -13.98 7.08 -43.31
N GLU A 20 -15.05 7.07 -42.52
CA GLU A 20 -15.20 7.86 -41.29
C GLU A 20 -14.62 7.06 -40.11
N ASN A 21 -13.73 7.74 -39.39
CA ASN A 21 -13.24 7.52 -38.02
C ASN A 21 -13.83 6.37 -37.18
N GLU A 22 -12.95 5.47 -36.69
CA GLU A 22 -13.04 5.00 -35.29
C GLU A 22 -11.63 4.91 -34.67
N ASP A 23 -11.34 5.82 -33.74
CA ASP A 23 -10.24 5.70 -32.79
C ASP A 23 -10.45 4.45 -31.91
N PRO A 24 -9.41 3.62 -31.67
CA PRO A 24 -9.55 2.48 -30.77
C PRO A 24 -9.76 2.96 -29.33
N LYS A 25 -10.98 2.76 -28.85
CA LYS A 25 -11.41 2.87 -27.46
C LYS A 25 -10.44 2.12 -26.55
N THR A 26 -9.69 2.86 -25.75
CA THR A 26 -8.88 2.31 -24.67
C THR A 26 -9.80 1.63 -23.65
N PRO A 27 -9.53 0.37 -23.24
CA PRO A 27 -10.27 -0.23 -22.14
C PRO A 27 -9.87 0.48 -20.86
N HIS A 28 -10.84 1.18 -20.26
CA HIS A 28 -10.78 1.68 -18.90
C HIS A 28 -10.72 0.48 -17.94
N MET A 29 -9.51 0.07 -17.56
CA MET A 29 -9.33 -0.86 -16.44
C MET A 29 -9.20 -0.06 -15.15
N ASP A 30 -10.22 -0.23 -14.32
CA ASP A 30 -10.28 0.15 -12.93
C ASP A 30 -9.26 -0.68 -12.14
N GLU A 31 -8.15 -0.07 -11.72
CA GLU A 31 -7.29 -0.59 -10.66
C GLU A 31 -6.87 0.56 -9.75
N SER A 32 -7.81 0.95 -8.90
CA SER A 32 -7.54 1.73 -7.71
C SER A 32 -7.09 0.82 -6.55
N GLU A 33 -5.84 0.35 -6.58
CA GLU A 33 -5.15 -0.07 -5.35
C GLU A 33 -3.70 0.46 -5.36
N GLU A 34 -3.55 1.68 -4.83
CA GLU A 34 -2.27 2.25 -4.43
C GLU A 34 -1.60 1.31 -3.41
N ASN A 35 -0.69 0.48 -3.90
CA ASN A 35 0.29 -0.19 -3.05
C ASN A 35 1.35 0.85 -2.65
N GLU A 36 1.03 1.67 -1.65
CA GLU A 36 1.96 2.56 -0.97
C GLU A 36 2.97 1.73 -0.16
N ASP A 37 4.10 1.38 -0.80
CA ASP A 37 5.31 0.97 -0.10
C ASP A 37 5.99 2.21 0.52
N PRO A 38 6.24 2.24 1.85
CA PRO A 38 6.79 3.40 2.51
C PRO A 38 8.26 3.59 2.14
N LYS A 39 8.63 4.86 1.93
CA LYS A 39 10.00 5.38 1.90
C LYS A 39 10.85 4.71 3.00
N THR A 40 11.79 3.85 2.59
CA THR A 40 12.79 3.29 3.49
C THR A 40 13.86 4.36 3.74
N SER A 41 13.77 5.08 4.86
CA SER A 41 14.98 5.69 5.43
C SER A 41 15.81 4.57 6.04
N HIS A 42 17.01 4.40 5.51
CA HIS A 42 18.03 3.50 6.02
C HIS A 42 18.28 3.76 7.51
N MET A 43 17.90 2.79 8.33
CA MET A 43 18.44 2.56 9.67
C MET A 43 18.92 1.12 9.63
N GLU A 44 20.23 0.94 9.74
CA GLU A 44 20.79 -0.36 10.06
C GLU A 44 20.37 -0.69 11.48
N GLU A 45 19.53 -1.71 11.62
CA GLU A 45 19.25 -2.34 12.90
C GLU A 45 19.79 -3.76 12.75
N SER A 46 20.90 -3.98 13.46
CA SER A 46 21.64 -5.22 13.54
C SER A 46 20.79 -6.36 14.10
N GLU A 47 21.12 -7.58 13.67
CA GLU A 47 20.44 -8.82 14.00
C GLU A 47 20.49 -9.15 15.50
N GLU A 48 19.39 -9.78 15.96
CA GLU A 48 19.29 -10.73 17.09
C GLU A 48 19.91 -10.33 18.44
N ASP A 49 19.18 -9.48 19.17
CA ASP A 49 18.90 -9.68 20.59
C ASP A 49 17.53 -9.02 20.85
N GLU A 50 16.66 -9.64 21.65
CA GLU A 50 15.49 -8.93 22.19
C GLU A 50 16.02 -7.71 22.95
N ASP A 51 15.90 -6.52 22.34
CA ASP A 51 16.43 -5.28 22.92
C ASP A 51 15.88 -5.13 24.35
N PRO A 52 16.74 -5.10 25.39
CA PRO A 52 16.30 -4.97 26.78
C PRO A 52 15.45 -3.71 27.02
N LYS A 53 15.50 -2.72 26.11
CA LYS A 53 14.65 -1.55 26.11
C LYS A 53 13.20 -1.85 25.67
N THR A 54 13.01 -2.82 24.77
CA THR A 54 11.68 -3.29 24.33
C THR A 54 10.95 -4.00 25.47
N LEU A 55 11.67 -4.78 26.28
CA LEU A 55 11.10 -5.45 27.47
C LEU A 55 10.74 -4.47 28.59
N GLN A 56 11.54 -3.42 28.82
CA GLN A 56 11.21 -2.38 29.81
C GLN A 56 9.97 -1.55 29.44
N GLU A 57 9.74 -1.24 28.16
CA GLU A 57 8.52 -0.54 27.73
C GLU A 57 7.27 -1.40 27.89
N ILE A 58 7.37 -2.71 27.67
CA ILE A 58 6.27 -3.68 27.88
C ILE A 58 5.89 -3.78 29.37
N GLU A 59 6.87 -3.69 30.27
CA GLU A 59 6.67 -3.75 31.72
C GLU A 59 5.91 -2.53 32.28
N SER A 60 5.95 -1.39 31.56
CA SER A 60 5.23 -0.16 31.91
C SER A 60 3.78 -0.09 31.41
N CYS A 61 3.33 -1.08 30.62
CA CYS A 61 2.01 -1.05 30.00
C CYS A 61 0.92 -1.63 30.92
N GLU A 62 -0.29 -1.05 30.87
CA GLU A 62 -1.45 -1.57 31.60
C GLU A 62 -1.78 -3.00 31.13
N GLN A 63 -1.62 -3.99 32.01
CA GLN A 63 -1.96 -5.38 31.77
C GLN A 63 -3.27 -5.74 32.47
N ASN A 64 -4.08 -6.61 31.85
CA ASN A 64 -5.26 -7.17 32.50
C ASN A 64 -4.86 -8.34 33.43
N ALA A 65 -5.85 -8.92 34.13
CA ALA A 65 -5.63 -10.04 35.05
C ALA A 65 -5.01 -11.30 34.38
N ASP A 66 -5.12 -11.42 33.06
CA ASP A 66 -4.56 -12.51 32.27
C ASP A 66 -3.14 -12.19 31.72
N GLY A 67 -2.56 -11.05 32.11
CA GLY A 67 -1.25 -10.59 31.62
C GLY A 67 -1.27 -10.03 30.19
N LYS A 68 -2.44 -9.81 29.60
CA LYS A 68 -2.58 -9.22 28.26
C LYS A 68 -2.51 -7.70 28.35
N VAL A 69 -1.74 -7.10 27.45
CA VAL A 69 -1.59 -5.64 27.39
C VAL A 69 -2.85 -5.00 26.80
N LEU A 70 -3.39 -4.00 27.50
CA LEU A 70 -4.52 -3.21 27.05
C LEU A 70 -4.08 -2.26 25.92
N ILE A 71 -4.62 -2.48 24.72
CA ILE A 71 -4.41 -1.60 23.57
C ILE A 71 -5.62 -0.71 23.35
N ARG A 72 -5.37 0.56 23.02
CA ARG A 72 -6.41 1.53 22.64
C ARG A 72 -6.16 2.04 21.21
N PRO A 73 -7.19 2.25 20.39
CA PRO A 73 -7.03 2.88 19.09
C PRO A 73 -6.41 4.27 19.23
N CYS A 74 -5.39 4.56 18.40
CA CYS A 74 -4.71 5.85 18.39
C CYS A 74 -4.35 6.22 16.95
N GLY A 75 -5.13 7.14 16.35
CA GLY A 75 -5.02 7.47 14.94
C GLY A 75 -5.19 6.24 14.04
N SER A 76 -4.20 5.96 13.19
CA SER A 76 -4.16 4.76 12.34
C SER A 76 -3.49 3.54 13.00
N GLY A 77 -3.22 3.59 14.30
CA GLY A 77 -2.50 2.55 15.04
C GLY A 77 -3.05 2.35 16.44
N TRP A 78 -2.16 1.99 17.36
CA TRP A 78 -2.51 1.68 18.75
C TRP A 78 -1.54 2.34 19.72
N ALA A 79 -2.02 2.54 20.95
CA ALA A 79 -1.22 2.84 22.11
C ALA A 79 -1.38 1.70 23.14
N PRO A 80 -0.29 1.06 23.60
CA PRO A 80 1.07 1.12 23.04
C PRO A 80 1.13 0.53 21.62
N SER A 81 2.13 0.95 20.81
CA SER A 81 2.25 0.52 19.41
C SER A 81 3.13 -0.70 19.20
N SER A 82 4.13 -0.91 20.07
CA SER A 82 5.12 -1.98 19.98
C SER A 82 4.50 -3.36 20.21
N VAL A 83 3.73 -3.51 21.29
CA VAL A 83 3.10 -4.78 21.68
C VAL A 83 2.20 -5.36 20.59
N PRO A 84 1.19 -4.63 20.04
CA PRO A 84 0.35 -5.18 18.98
C PRO A 84 1.13 -5.44 17.69
N ALA A 85 2.17 -4.65 17.39
CA ALA A 85 3.04 -4.90 16.24
C ALA A 85 3.84 -6.21 16.39
N ALA A 86 4.37 -6.48 17.58
CA ALA A 86 5.04 -7.74 17.90
C ALA A 86 4.06 -8.93 17.89
N ALA A 87 2.85 -8.74 18.41
CA ALA A 87 1.79 -9.76 18.39
C ALA A 87 1.39 -10.14 16.95
N ILE A 88 1.23 -9.16 16.04
CA ILE A 88 0.97 -9.44 14.61
C ILE A 88 2.12 -10.23 13.99
N LYS A 89 3.37 -9.79 14.22
CA LYS A 89 4.57 -10.48 13.71
C LYS A 89 4.57 -11.94 14.17
N HIS A 90 4.38 -12.17 15.46
CA HIS A 90 4.30 -13.51 16.05
C HIS A 90 3.16 -14.33 15.41
N ALA A 91 1.95 -13.79 15.35
CA ALA A 91 0.79 -14.48 14.76
C ALA A 91 1.07 -14.97 13.33
N ILE A 92 1.64 -14.11 12.48
CA ILE A 92 2.00 -14.47 11.10
C ILE A 92 3.07 -15.57 11.10
N GLN A 93 4.16 -15.39 11.84
CA GLN A 93 5.29 -16.34 11.84
C GLN A 93 4.92 -17.71 12.40
N SER A 94 4.10 -17.77 13.44
CA SER A 94 3.71 -19.04 14.07
C SER A 94 2.83 -19.91 13.17
N HIS A 95 2.13 -19.33 12.21
CA HIS A 95 1.19 -20.05 11.35
C HIS A 95 1.28 -19.61 9.89
N PHE A 96 2.49 -19.63 9.33
CA PHE A 96 2.74 -19.39 7.92
C PHE A 96 2.88 -20.71 7.15
N GLN A 97 1.76 -21.32 6.79
CA GLN A 97 1.72 -22.68 6.23
C GLN A 97 1.51 -22.74 4.71
N GLY A 98 1.52 -21.61 4.01
CA GLY A 98 1.30 -21.56 2.57
C GLY A 98 2.05 -20.42 1.91
N PRO A 99 2.13 -20.40 0.56
CA PRO A 99 2.84 -19.37 -0.19
C PRO A 99 2.03 -18.07 -0.29
N PHE A 100 1.67 -17.51 0.86
CA PHE A 100 0.82 -16.33 0.94
C PHE A 100 1.61 -15.08 0.54
N TYR A 101 1.58 -14.73 -0.73
CA TYR A 101 2.36 -13.61 -1.29
C TYR A 101 1.75 -12.22 -1.03
N ARG A 102 0.48 -12.15 -0.59
CA ARG A 102 -0.21 -10.92 -0.16
C ARG A 102 -1.37 -11.23 0.81
N TRP A 103 -1.81 -10.23 1.56
CA TRP A 103 -2.89 -10.40 2.55
C TRP A 103 -4.20 -10.90 1.95
N SER A 104 -4.63 -10.34 0.81
CA SER A 104 -5.86 -10.76 0.13
C SER A 104 -5.77 -12.15 -0.52
N ALA A 105 -4.56 -12.64 -0.79
CA ALA A 105 -4.32 -14.01 -1.25
C ALA A 105 -4.18 -15.01 -0.10
N THR A 106 -4.18 -14.52 1.15
CA THR A 106 -4.19 -15.38 2.33
C THR A 106 -5.61 -15.86 2.59
N PRO A 107 -5.86 -17.17 2.73
CA PRO A 107 -7.15 -17.72 3.10
C PRO A 107 -7.76 -17.04 4.34
N GLU A 108 -9.08 -16.88 4.36
CA GLU A 108 -9.77 -16.18 5.44
C GLU A 108 -9.63 -16.88 6.79
N ASP A 109 -9.69 -18.21 6.80
CA ASP A 109 -9.46 -19.04 7.97
C ASP A 109 -8.07 -18.84 8.58
N VAL A 110 -7.02 -18.71 7.74
CA VAL A 110 -5.66 -18.39 8.18
C VAL A 110 -5.59 -16.98 8.78
N ARG A 111 -6.23 -15.98 8.15
CA ARG A 111 -6.27 -14.62 8.69
C ARG A 111 -7.05 -14.54 10.00
N GLU A 112 -8.14 -15.29 10.14
CA GLU A 112 -8.90 -15.41 11.38
C GLU A 112 -8.08 -16.15 12.46
N TYR A 113 -7.27 -17.13 12.09
CA TYR A 113 -6.35 -17.77 13.02
C TYR A 113 -5.27 -16.80 13.53
N TRP A 114 -4.68 -15.98 12.65
CA TRP A 114 -3.76 -14.92 13.08
C TRP A 114 -4.45 -13.90 13.99
N TRP A 115 -5.72 -13.57 13.73
CA TRP A 115 -6.51 -12.70 14.61
C TRP A 115 -6.69 -13.30 16.01
N LYS A 116 -6.93 -14.61 16.12
CA LYS A 116 -7.00 -15.31 17.42
C LYS A 116 -5.67 -15.24 18.16
N LEU A 117 -4.56 -15.59 17.49
CA LEU A 117 -3.21 -15.51 18.09
C LEU A 117 -2.85 -14.09 18.54
N PHE A 118 -3.32 -13.07 17.81
CA PHE A 118 -3.18 -11.68 18.20
C PHE A 118 -3.96 -11.39 19.49
N GLY A 119 -5.22 -11.82 19.58
CA GLY A 119 -6.06 -11.68 20.78
C GLY A 119 -5.58 -12.46 22.01
N ASP A 120 -4.66 -13.40 21.85
CA ASP A 120 -4.01 -14.09 22.97
C ASP A 120 -2.93 -13.23 23.65
N LYS A 121 -2.39 -12.23 22.94
CA LYS A 121 -1.30 -11.37 23.44
C LYS A 121 -1.76 -9.99 23.90
N VAL A 122 -2.88 -9.51 23.37
CA VAL A 122 -3.42 -8.18 23.65
C VAL A 122 -4.87 -8.24 24.07
N THR A 123 -5.34 -7.20 24.76
CA THR A 123 -6.74 -7.01 25.11
C THR A 123 -7.19 -5.60 24.76
N TRP A 124 -8.49 -5.38 24.61
CA TRP A 124 -9.06 -4.08 24.22
C TRP A 124 -10.46 -3.94 24.80
N ASP A 125 -10.97 -2.71 24.81
CA ASP A 125 -12.36 -2.44 25.17
C ASP A 125 -13.30 -3.04 24.11
N PRO A 126 -14.34 -3.82 24.50
CA PRO A 126 -15.30 -4.39 23.55
C PRO A 126 -15.93 -3.37 22.59
N ARG A 127 -16.06 -2.10 23.02
CA ARG A 127 -16.57 -1.00 22.18
C ARG A 127 -15.65 -0.68 21.00
N ASP A 128 -14.36 -0.92 21.14
CA ASP A 128 -13.35 -0.66 20.11
C ASP A 128 -13.14 -1.85 19.16
N HIS A 129 -13.80 -3.00 19.40
CA HIS A 129 -13.55 -4.25 18.67
C HIS A 129 -13.52 -4.08 17.14
N GLY A 130 -14.50 -3.36 16.58
CA GLY A 130 -14.57 -3.11 15.13
C GLY A 130 -13.36 -2.33 14.60
N LEU A 131 -12.91 -1.32 15.34
CA LEU A 131 -11.75 -0.51 14.98
C LEU A 131 -10.44 -1.29 15.16
N ILE A 132 -10.30 -2.06 16.24
CA ILE A 132 -9.13 -2.92 16.44
C ILE A 132 -9.02 -3.97 15.32
N ARG A 133 -10.13 -4.62 14.95
CA ARG A 133 -10.17 -5.61 13.87
C ARG A 133 -9.79 -4.97 12.52
N LYS A 134 -10.31 -3.79 12.21
CA LYS A 134 -9.94 -3.05 10.99
C LYS A 134 -8.45 -2.70 10.97
N THR A 135 -7.93 -2.12 12.07
CA THR A 135 -6.52 -1.75 12.18
C THR A 135 -5.62 -2.98 12.13
N PHE A 136 -6.04 -4.12 12.69
CA PHE A 136 -5.33 -5.39 12.59
C PHE A 136 -5.19 -5.85 11.14
N GLN A 137 -6.26 -5.79 10.35
CA GLN A 137 -6.18 -6.17 8.94
C GLN A 137 -5.22 -5.25 8.16
N THR A 138 -5.34 -3.93 8.33
CA THR A 138 -4.47 -2.96 7.64
C THR A 138 -3.00 -3.14 8.05
N ARG A 139 -2.72 -3.24 9.36
CA ARG A 139 -1.36 -3.39 9.89
C ARG A 139 -0.79 -4.78 9.62
N GLY A 140 -1.61 -5.81 9.65
CA GLY A 140 -1.28 -7.19 9.29
C GLY A 140 -0.88 -7.29 7.83
N ALA A 141 -1.67 -6.71 6.93
CA ALA A 141 -1.34 -6.66 5.50
C ALA A 141 0.00 -5.95 5.26
N LYS A 142 0.19 -4.78 5.89
CA LYS A 142 1.44 -4.04 5.78
C LYS A 142 2.64 -4.82 6.31
N ARG A 143 2.49 -5.43 7.49
CA ARG A 143 3.55 -6.21 8.13
C ARG A 143 3.94 -7.43 7.30
N LEU A 144 2.97 -8.13 6.73
CA LEU A 144 3.20 -9.26 5.84
C LEU A 144 4.01 -8.81 4.61
N SER A 145 3.57 -7.76 3.91
CA SER A 145 4.26 -7.22 2.75
C SER A 145 5.70 -6.80 3.06
N ASP A 146 5.93 -6.16 4.21
CA ASP A 146 7.27 -5.76 4.66
C ASP A 146 8.18 -6.96 4.91
N MET A 147 7.66 -7.98 5.58
CA MET A 147 8.41 -9.21 5.86
C MET A 147 8.79 -9.92 4.56
N LEU A 148 7.83 -10.13 3.66
CA LEU A 148 8.08 -10.80 2.37
C LEU A 148 9.06 -10.01 1.50
N SER A 149 8.97 -8.68 1.49
CA SER A 149 9.92 -7.82 0.77
C SER A 149 11.35 -7.94 1.30
N LYS A 150 11.51 -7.99 2.63
CA LYS A 150 12.80 -8.25 3.28
C LYS A 150 13.34 -9.62 2.92
N LEU A 151 12.51 -10.66 2.97
CA LEU A 151 12.89 -12.02 2.60
C LEU A 151 13.34 -12.13 1.15
N ARG A 152 12.60 -11.51 0.22
CA ARG A 152 12.95 -11.47 -1.20
C ARG A 152 14.29 -10.77 -1.43
N THR A 153 14.60 -9.74 -0.65
CA THR A 153 15.88 -9.02 -0.74
C THR A 153 17.03 -9.84 -0.14
N LYS A 154 16.79 -10.52 0.99
CA LYS A 154 17.80 -11.38 1.65
C LYS A 154 18.06 -12.67 0.86
N GLY A 155 17.07 -13.16 0.11
CA GLY A 155 17.18 -14.37 -0.72
C GLY A 155 17.34 -15.69 0.05
N THR A 156 17.13 -15.68 1.36
CA THR A 156 17.30 -16.86 2.23
C THR A 156 15.99 -17.23 2.92
N ARG A 157 15.71 -18.53 3.02
CA ARG A 157 14.51 -19.05 3.68
C ARG A 157 14.64 -18.90 5.20
N PRO A 158 13.70 -18.23 5.88
CA PRO A 158 13.69 -18.16 7.34
C PRO A 158 13.12 -19.44 7.96
N HIS A 159 13.42 -19.70 9.23
CA HIS A 159 13.00 -20.92 9.92
C HIS A 159 11.46 -21.08 10.03
N TRP A 160 10.70 -19.98 10.02
CA TRP A 160 9.25 -19.96 10.22
C TRP A 160 8.43 -20.17 8.93
N ILE A 161 9.09 -20.30 7.77
CA ILE A 161 8.45 -20.66 6.50
C ILE A 161 8.88 -22.08 6.15
N CYS A 162 7.92 -22.99 5.95
CA CYS A 162 8.22 -24.35 5.49
C CYS A 162 8.76 -24.36 4.05
N GLU A 163 9.38 -25.46 3.64
CA GLU A 163 10.03 -25.55 2.33
C GLU A 163 9.04 -25.39 1.18
N GLU A 164 7.83 -25.95 1.31
CA GLU A 164 6.76 -25.88 0.31
C GLU A 164 6.26 -24.44 0.12
N ALA A 165 6.00 -23.74 1.23
CA ALA A 165 5.58 -22.34 1.20
C ALA A 165 6.68 -21.44 0.62
N TRP A 166 7.94 -21.70 0.97
CA TRP A 166 9.07 -20.96 0.42
C TRP A 166 9.20 -21.15 -1.09
N LYS A 167 9.12 -22.39 -1.57
CA LYS A 167 9.16 -22.69 -3.01
C LYS A 167 8.04 -21.96 -3.75
N GLY A 168 6.80 -22.00 -3.24
CA GLY A 168 5.69 -21.29 -3.87
C GLY A 168 5.84 -19.75 -3.86
N LEU A 169 6.51 -19.18 -2.86
CA LEU A 169 6.86 -17.75 -2.87
C LEU A 169 7.91 -17.41 -3.94
N ILE A 170 8.93 -18.27 -4.08
CA ILE A 170 9.94 -18.12 -5.14
C ILE A 170 9.29 -18.21 -6.52
N ASP A 171 8.46 -19.24 -6.76
CA ASP A 171 7.73 -19.42 -8.02
C ASP A 171 6.89 -18.17 -8.36
N HIS A 172 6.22 -17.58 -7.35
CA HIS A 172 5.46 -16.33 -7.53
C HIS A 172 6.36 -15.14 -7.91
N TRP A 173 7.48 -14.94 -7.21
CA TRP A 173 8.41 -13.83 -7.49
C TRP A 173 9.15 -13.99 -8.82
N GLU A 174 9.39 -15.23 -9.25
CA GLU A 174 10.02 -15.55 -10.53
C GLU A 174 9.05 -15.45 -11.71
N GLY A 175 7.75 -15.50 -11.44
CA GLY A 175 6.70 -15.36 -12.44
C GLY A 175 6.77 -14.04 -13.22
N GLU A 176 6.45 -14.13 -14.52
CA GLU A 176 6.52 -12.98 -15.44
C GLU A 176 5.58 -11.85 -15.03
N ALA A 177 4.37 -12.18 -14.55
CA ALA A 177 3.39 -11.19 -14.09
C ALA A 177 3.95 -10.32 -12.96
N PHE A 178 4.57 -10.94 -11.95
CA PHE A 178 5.18 -10.23 -10.83
C PHE A 178 6.36 -9.38 -11.31
N LYS A 179 7.25 -9.94 -12.14
CA LYS A 179 8.41 -9.21 -12.70
C LYS A 179 7.98 -8.01 -13.53
N LYS A 180 6.92 -8.14 -14.33
CA LYS A 180 6.35 -7.05 -15.14
C LYS A 180 5.88 -5.90 -14.26
N ILE A 181 5.04 -6.18 -13.25
CA ILE A 181 4.53 -5.19 -12.30
C ILE A 181 5.70 -4.56 -11.52
N SER A 182 6.62 -5.37 -11.01
CA SER A 182 7.79 -4.88 -10.25
C SER A 182 8.68 -3.97 -11.10
N THR A 183 8.91 -4.32 -12.36
CA THR A 183 9.70 -3.50 -13.29
C THR A 183 8.98 -2.20 -13.62
N GLN A 184 7.67 -2.26 -13.89
CA GLN A 184 6.85 -1.07 -14.11
C GLN A 184 6.86 -0.15 -12.89
N ASN A 185 6.66 -0.67 -11.69
CA ASN A 185 6.72 0.10 -10.44
C ASN A 185 8.10 0.71 -10.20
N LYS A 186 9.18 -0.01 -10.54
CA LYS A 186 10.54 0.54 -10.52
C LYS A 186 10.70 1.70 -11.50
N THR A 187 10.22 1.56 -12.73
CA THR A 187 10.24 2.62 -13.74
C THR A 187 9.39 3.82 -13.32
N ASN A 188 8.20 3.60 -12.76
CA ASN A 188 7.32 4.67 -12.26
C ASN A 188 7.99 5.46 -11.13
N ARG A 189 8.63 4.78 -10.16
CA ARG A 189 9.40 5.43 -9.10
C ARG A 189 10.62 6.19 -9.62
N ALA A 190 11.28 5.67 -10.65
CA ALA A 190 12.41 6.34 -11.30
C ALA A 190 11.96 7.48 -12.23
N SER A 191 10.68 7.51 -12.61
CA SER A 191 10.15 8.56 -13.46
C SER A 191 10.00 9.84 -12.65
N GLY A 192 10.56 10.95 -13.15
CA GLY A 192 10.26 12.30 -12.63
C GLY A 192 8.86 12.79 -12.99
N LYS A 193 7.96 11.90 -13.45
CA LYS A 193 6.60 12.21 -13.91
C LYS A 193 5.56 12.22 -12.78
N GLY A 194 5.96 11.99 -11.53
CA GLY A 194 5.10 12.18 -10.35
C GLY A 194 4.63 13.63 -10.16
N GLY A 195 3.79 13.87 -9.15
CA GLY A 195 3.32 15.22 -8.79
C GLY A 195 4.46 16.19 -8.46
N ALA A 196 4.16 17.49 -8.46
CA ALA A 196 5.10 18.52 -8.06
C ALA A 196 5.63 18.26 -6.64
N VAL A 197 6.95 18.33 -6.46
CA VAL A 197 7.57 18.06 -5.16
C VAL A 197 7.31 19.24 -4.22
N HIS A 198 6.73 18.98 -3.05
CA HIS A 198 6.49 19.98 -2.01
C HIS A 198 7.52 19.90 -0.86
N THR A 199 7.74 21.02 -0.16
CA THR A 199 8.70 21.14 0.96
C THR A 199 8.10 20.87 2.33
N THR A 200 6.78 20.69 2.42
CA THR A 200 6.05 20.64 3.69
C THR A 200 6.35 19.41 4.57
N GLY A 201 7.15 18.48 4.07
CA GLY A 201 7.43 17.22 4.77
C GLY A 201 6.17 16.38 4.92
N ARG A 202 5.90 15.89 6.14
CA ARG A 202 4.76 15.01 6.46
C ARG A 202 3.47 15.77 6.84
N LYS A 203 3.42 17.10 6.70
CA LYS A 203 2.22 17.88 6.98
C LYS A 203 1.29 17.88 5.78
N ALA A 204 0.00 17.65 6.03
CA ALA A 204 -1.01 17.78 4.99
C ALA A 204 -1.13 19.26 4.55
N HIS A 205 -1.40 19.52 3.26
CA HIS A 205 -1.57 20.88 2.75
C HIS A 205 -2.71 21.64 3.46
N VAL A 206 -3.74 20.92 3.93
CA VAL A 206 -4.82 21.50 4.73
C VAL A 206 -4.30 22.08 6.06
N ASP A 207 -3.43 21.36 6.76
CA ASP A 207 -2.85 21.86 8.02
C ASP A 207 -1.98 23.10 7.79
N VAL A 208 -1.24 23.12 6.69
CA VAL A 208 -0.45 24.28 6.26
C VAL A 208 -1.35 25.46 5.97
N ALA A 209 -2.42 25.23 5.21
CA ALA A 209 -3.38 26.27 4.86
C ALA A 209 -4.04 26.87 6.09
N LEU A 210 -4.44 26.04 7.05
CA LEU A 210 -5.01 26.48 8.32
C LEU A 210 -4.01 27.26 9.18
N SER A 211 -2.74 26.84 9.22
CA SER A 211 -1.67 27.58 9.92
C SER A 211 -1.46 28.96 9.30
N MET A 212 -1.34 29.02 7.97
CA MET A 212 -1.12 30.27 7.24
C MET A 212 -2.32 31.22 7.34
N ALA A 213 -3.55 30.72 7.22
CA ALA A 213 -4.76 31.52 7.40
C ALA A 213 -4.85 32.13 8.80
N ARG A 214 -4.46 31.38 9.84
CA ARG A 214 -4.39 31.88 11.22
C ARG A 214 -3.32 32.95 11.39
N GLU A 215 -2.14 32.76 10.80
CA GLU A 215 -1.03 33.72 10.86
C GLU A 215 -1.34 35.02 10.12
N LEU A 216 -2.02 34.94 8.96
CA LEU A 216 -2.41 36.09 8.14
C LEU A 216 -3.70 36.77 8.63
N GLY A 217 -4.49 36.10 9.47
CA GLY A 217 -5.77 36.61 9.97
C GLY A 217 -6.84 36.78 8.89
N ARG A 218 -6.69 36.12 7.73
CA ARG A 218 -7.61 36.20 6.58
C ARG A 218 -7.72 34.84 5.87
N PRO A 219 -8.74 34.64 5.02
CA PRO A 219 -8.77 33.51 4.10
C PRO A 219 -7.49 33.45 3.26
N LEU A 220 -6.91 32.25 3.18
CA LEU A 220 -5.70 32.00 2.41
C LEU A 220 -6.04 31.82 0.94
N ASP A 221 -5.28 32.45 0.07
CA ASP A 221 -5.40 32.25 -1.37
C ASP A 221 -4.71 30.94 -1.80
N PRO A 222 -5.30 30.15 -2.73
CA PRO A 222 -4.68 28.92 -3.23
C PRO A 222 -3.25 29.12 -3.78
N ASP A 223 -2.97 30.25 -4.42
CA ASP A 223 -1.66 30.54 -5.01
C ASP A 223 -0.61 30.80 -3.93
N GLU A 224 -1.00 31.43 -2.82
CA GLU A 224 -0.13 31.66 -1.66
C GLU A 224 0.26 30.34 -1.00
N LEU A 225 -0.70 29.41 -0.90
CA LEU A 225 -0.44 28.06 -0.41
C LEU A 225 0.50 27.31 -1.37
N PHE A 226 0.27 27.42 -2.68
CA PHE A 226 1.11 26.76 -3.68
C PHE A 226 2.56 27.25 -3.62
N LEU A 227 2.76 28.57 -3.57
CA LEU A 227 4.08 29.19 -3.42
C LEU A 227 4.78 28.77 -2.12
N ALA A 228 4.06 28.79 -0.99
CA ALA A 228 4.63 28.43 0.30
C ALA A 228 5.05 26.94 0.37
N THR A 229 4.33 26.07 -0.33
CA THR A 229 4.58 24.62 -0.32
C THR A 229 5.61 24.20 -1.37
N HIS A 230 5.74 24.90 -2.50
CA HIS A 230 6.56 24.51 -3.64
C HIS A 230 7.77 25.43 -3.93
N LYS A 231 8.04 26.41 -3.06
CA LYS A 231 9.31 27.15 -3.03
C LYS A 231 10.13 26.82 -1.80
N LYS A 232 11.45 26.84 -1.98
CA LYS A 232 12.42 26.77 -0.88
C LYS A 232 12.48 28.12 -0.15
N LYS A 233 13.05 28.15 1.06
CA LYS A 233 13.31 29.40 1.81
C LYS A 233 14.16 30.41 1.03
N SER A 234 14.96 29.94 0.08
CA SER A 234 15.75 30.76 -0.86
C SER A 234 14.91 31.42 -1.96
N GLY A 235 13.60 31.17 -2.03
CA GLY A 235 12.70 31.68 -3.07
C GLY A 235 12.72 30.90 -4.39
N THR A 236 13.59 29.89 -4.52
CA THR A 236 13.69 29.03 -5.70
C THR A 236 12.66 27.90 -5.66
N TRP A 237 12.17 27.49 -6.83
CA TRP A 237 11.27 26.35 -6.96
C TRP A 237 11.92 25.05 -6.52
N VAL A 238 11.11 24.14 -5.99
CA VAL A 238 11.57 22.82 -5.53
C VAL A 238 11.92 21.92 -6.71
N ASP A 239 11.13 22.00 -7.78
CA ASP A 239 11.36 21.34 -9.06
C ASP A 239 10.88 22.23 -10.22
N ASN A 240 11.30 21.89 -11.44
CA ASN A 240 10.87 22.60 -12.66
C ASN A 240 9.36 22.50 -12.88
N ARG A 241 8.72 21.43 -12.39
CA ARG A 241 7.28 21.19 -12.61
C ARG A 241 6.41 22.14 -11.79
N SER A 242 6.80 22.42 -10.55
CA SER A 242 6.16 23.45 -9.71
C SER A 242 6.21 24.81 -10.40
N GLN A 243 7.35 25.14 -11.02
CA GLN A 243 7.50 26.37 -11.78
C GLN A 243 6.60 26.43 -13.02
N THR A 244 6.41 25.32 -13.72
CA THR A 244 5.52 25.27 -14.89
C THR A 244 4.04 25.27 -14.52
N THR A 245 3.69 24.81 -13.32
CA THR A 245 2.29 24.65 -12.87
C THR A 245 1.69 25.96 -12.35
N TYR A 246 2.53 26.83 -11.78
CA TYR A 246 2.16 28.16 -11.30
C TYR A 246 2.11 29.18 -12.44
#